data_AF-A0A1E7DR56-F1
#
_entry.id   AF-A0A1E7DR56-F1
#
_cell.length_a   1.000
_cell.length_b   1.000
_cell.length_c   1.000
_cell.angle_alpha   90.00
_cell.angle_beta   90.00
_cell.angle_gamma   90.00
#
_symmetry.space_group_name_H-M   'P 1'
#
loop_
_entity.id
_entity.type
_entity.pdbx_description
1 polymer ?
#
loop_
_entity_poly.entity_id
_entity_poly.type
_entity_poly.pdbx_seq_one_letter_code
_entity_poly.pdbx_strand_id
1 'polypeptide(L)'
;MLGDNMIIIIEKALLFMITLRLISGSIEITAALLMVKFNDLEKAFYINSLLALVGPVILILTTGIGLYGLAGKMPLTKSIGLVCGILLILYSLRSK
;
A
#
# COMPACT_ATOMS: atom_id res chain seq x y z
N MET A 1 -36.12 6.31 17.04
CA MET A 1 -35.77 5.14 16.22
C MET A 1 -34.31 4.86 16.49
N LEU A 2 -34.06 3.86 17.34
CA LEU A 2 -32.73 3.48 17.82
C LEU A 2 -31.81 3.15 16.64
N GLY A 3 -30.55 3.50 16.79
CA GLY A 3 -29.51 3.20 15.81
C GLY A 3 -29.24 1.71 15.72
N ASP A 4 -29.39 1.16 14.52
CA ASP A 4 -28.87 -0.13 14.11
C ASP A 4 -28.37 -0.01 12.67
N ASN A 5 -27.15 -0.51 12.43
CA ASN A 5 -26.42 -0.61 11.16
C ASN A 5 -25.41 0.49 10.81
N MET A 6 -24.64 1.01 11.79
CA MET A 6 -23.34 1.64 11.50
C MET A 6 -22.33 0.64 10.90
N ILE A 7 -22.61 -0.66 10.97
CA ILE A 7 -22.04 -1.68 10.08
C ILE A 7 -22.73 -1.56 8.71
N ILE A 8 -22.59 -0.38 8.10
CA ILE A 8 -22.88 -0.19 6.69
C ILE A 8 -21.86 -1.07 5.95
N ILE A 9 -22.36 -1.99 5.13
CA ILE A 9 -21.61 -3.00 4.39
C ILE A 9 -20.36 -2.36 3.77
N ILE A 10 -19.19 -2.56 4.40
CA ILE A 10 -17.93 -2.12 3.83
C ILE A 10 -17.75 -2.91 2.53
N GLU A 11 -17.57 -2.20 1.43
CA GLU A 11 -17.31 -2.83 0.14
C GLU A 11 -16.09 -3.76 0.29
N LYS A 12 -16.21 -5.02 -0.16
CA LYS A 12 -15.16 -6.03 0.07
C LYS A 12 -13.78 -5.53 -0.41
N ALA A 13 -13.72 -4.86 -1.56
CA ALA A 13 -12.50 -4.26 -2.09
C ALA A 13 -11.93 -3.19 -1.15
N LEU A 14 -12.78 -2.32 -0.57
CA LEU A 14 -12.38 -1.32 0.41
C LEU A 14 -11.82 -1.97 1.67
N LEU A 15 -12.47 -3.02 2.19
CA LEU A 15 -11.97 -3.75 3.36
C LEU A 15 -10.57 -4.30 3.11
N PHE A 16 -10.35 -4.97 1.97
CA PHE A 16 -9.01 -5.46 1.59
C PHE A 16 -7.97 -4.35 1.49
N MET A 17 -8.31 -3.20 0.88
CA MET A 17 -7.39 -2.07 0.80
C MET A 17 -7.01 -1.50 2.17
N ILE A 18 -7.98 -1.41 3.10
CA ILE A 18 -7.74 -0.97 4.47
C ILE A 18 -6.84 -1.98 5.18
N THR A 19 -7.17 -3.27 5.11
CA THR A 19 -6.38 -4.33 5.75
C THR A 19 -4.93 -4.35 5.24
N LEU A 20 -4.71 -4.25 3.92
CA LEU A 20 -3.35 -4.20 3.35
C LEU A 20 -2.56 -2.99 3.86
N ARG A 21 -3.20 -1.83 4.01
CA ARG A 21 -2.56 -0.64 4.57
C ARG A 21 -2.21 -0.81 6.04
N LEU A 22 -3.11 -1.39 6.84
CA LEU A 22 -2.86 -1.65 8.26
C LEU A 22 -1.69 -2.63 8.43
N ILE A 23 -1.63 -3.68 7.62
CA ILE A 23 -0.51 -4.63 7.60
C ILE A 23 0.79 -3.93 7.21
N SER A 24 0.79 -3.19 6.09
CA SER A 24 1.98 -2.45 5.62
C SER A 24 2.49 -1.46 6.65
N GLY A 25 1.61 -0.62 7.21
CA GLY A 25 1.98 0.36 8.23
C GLY A 25 2.51 -0.30 9.50
N SER A 26 1.98 -1.46 9.88
CA SER A 26 2.50 -2.24 11.01
C SER A 26 3.92 -2.76 10.74
N ILE A 27 4.22 -3.16 9.49
CA ILE A 27 5.58 -3.56 9.09
C ILE A 27 6.54 -2.37 9.20
N GLU A 28 6.13 -1.18 8.75
CA GLU A 28 6.95 0.04 8.88
C GLU A 28 7.22 0.41 10.34
N ILE A 29 6.18 0.39 11.19
CA ILE A 29 6.32 0.65 12.63
C ILE A 29 7.26 -0.38 13.26
N THR A 30 7.10 -1.67 12.93
CA THR A 30 7.96 -2.73 13.45
C THR A 30 9.41 -2.54 13.01
N ALA A 31 9.65 -2.19 11.74
CA ALA A 31 10.98 -1.88 11.22
C ALA A 31 11.62 -0.71 11.98
N ALA A 32 10.87 0.39 12.20
CA ALA A 32 11.33 1.53 12.97
C ALA A 32 11.68 1.16 14.42
N LEU A 33 10.85 0.33 15.08
CA LEU A 33 11.13 -0.16 16.43
C LEU A 33 12.40 -1.03 16.48
N LEU A 34 12.64 -1.86 15.45
CA LEU A 34 13.88 -2.64 15.34
C LEU A 34 15.10 -1.74 15.12
N MET A 35 14.99 -0.68 14.30
CA MET A 35 16.07 0.30 14.11
C MET A 35 16.45 0.97 15.44
N VAL A 36 15.47 1.39 16.24
CA VAL A 36 15.69 1.94 17.58
C VAL A 36 16.32 0.90 18.51
N LYS A 37 15.80 -0.34 18.51
CA LYS A 37 16.30 -1.43 19.36
C LYS A 37 17.76 -1.77 19.09
N PHE A 38 18.17 -1.81 17.82
CA PHE A 38 19.55 -2.15 17.47
C PHE A 38 20.50 -0.97 17.63
N ASN A 39 20.00 0.27 17.56
CA ASN A 39 20.76 1.51 17.72
C ASN A 39 22.09 1.51 16.95
N ASP A 40 22.04 1.01 15.72
CA ASP A 40 23.19 0.77 14.86
C ASP A 40 22.81 1.20 13.45
N LEU A 41 23.58 2.14 12.90
CA LEU A 41 23.27 2.79 11.63
C LEU A 41 23.32 1.81 10.46
N GLU A 42 24.27 0.87 10.48
CA GLU A 42 24.42 -0.12 9.43
C GLU A 42 23.22 -1.08 9.43
N LYS A 43 22.84 -1.61 10.60
CA LYS A 43 21.64 -2.46 10.74
C LYS A 43 20.37 -1.71 10.35
N ALA A 44 20.24 -0.44 10.72
CA ALA A 44 19.10 0.38 10.35
C ALA A 44 19.02 0.58 8.83
N PHE A 45 20.16 0.81 8.17
CA PHE A 45 20.24 0.89 6.71
C PHE A 45 19.82 -0.42 6.03
N TYR A 46 20.26 -1.58 6.54
CA TYR A 46 19.81 -2.88 6.04
C TYR A 46 18.31 -3.07 6.19
N ILE A 47 17.73 -2.75 7.35
CA ILE A 47 16.28 -2.84 7.57
C ILE A 47 15.54 -1.93 6.60
N ASN A 48 15.99 -0.68 6.41
CA ASN A 48 15.37 0.26 5.49
C ASN A 48 15.45 -0.21 4.04
N SER A 49 16.56 -0.84 3.66
CA SER A 49 16.74 -1.41 2.31
C SER A 49 15.77 -2.56 2.05
N LEU A 50 15.48 -3.40 3.05
CA LEU A 50 14.44 -4.43 2.96
C LEU A 50 13.04 -3.79 2.89
N LEU A 51 12.80 -2.74 3.68
CA LEU A 51 11.52 -2.03 3.74
C LEU A 51 11.19 -1.30 2.42
N ALA A 52 12.20 -0.92 1.65
CA ALA A 52 12.06 -0.24 0.35
C ALA A 52 11.19 -1.02 -0.66
N LEU A 53 11.07 -2.36 -0.52
CA LEU A 53 10.21 -3.17 -1.37
C LEU A 53 8.75 -3.20 -0.92
N VAL A 54 8.47 -2.96 0.37
CA VAL A 54 7.12 -3.07 0.94
C VAL A 54 6.17 -2.04 0.33
N GLY A 55 6.61 -0.78 0.23
CA GLY A 55 5.82 0.30 -0.37
C GLY A 55 5.37 0.00 -1.81
N PRO A 56 6.30 -0.31 -2.75
CA PRO A 56 5.96 -0.69 -4.12
C PRO A 56 5.00 -1.88 -4.23
N VAL A 57 5.18 -2.93 -3.43
CA VAL A 57 4.30 -4.11 -3.45
C VAL A 57 2.88 -3.73 -2.99
N ILE A 58 2.76 -2.99 -1.89
CA ILE A 58 1.46 -2.58 -1.35
C ILE A 58 0.77 -1.57 -2.27
N LEU A 59 1.51 -0.69 -2.93
CA LEU A 59 0.99 0.21 -3.96
C LEU A 59 0.33 -0.59 -5.10
N ILE A 60 1.04 -1.55 -5.69
CA ILE A 60 0.51 -2.37 -6.80
C ILE A 60 -0.76 -3.12 -6.36
N LEU A 61 -0.71 -3.79 -5.20
CA LEU A 61 -1.83 -4.59 -4.71
C LEU A 61 -3.06 -3.72 -4.42
N THR A 62 -2.89 -2.63 -3.67
CA THR A 62 -4.02 -1.76 -3.30
C THR A 62 -4.59 -1.03 -4.51
N THR A 63 -3.76 -0.59 -5.45
CA THR A 63 -4.23 0.01 -6.70
C THR A 63 -4.95 -1.01 -7.58
N GLY A 64 -4.44 -2.24 -7.71
CA GLY A 64 -5.10 -3.30 -8.47
C GLY A 64 -6.50 -3.62 -7.90
N ILE A 65 -6.61 -3.73 -6.59
CA ILE A 65 -7.91 -3.93 -5.90
C ILE A 65 -8.85 -2.75 -6.11
N GLY A 66 -8.33 -1.52 -6.01
CA GLY A 66 -9.11 -0.30 -6.23
C GLY A 66 -9.64 -0.20 -7.68
N LEU A 67 -8.79 -0.47 -8.67
CA LEU A 67 -9.20 -0.48 -10.08
C LEU A 67 -10.24 -1.57 -10.37
N TYR A 68 -10.08 -2.77 -9.77
CA TYR A 68 -11.05 -3.85 -9.88
C TYR A 68 -12.40 -3.47 -9.25
N GLY A 69 -12.39 -2.90 -8.04
CA GLY A 69 -13.61 -2.44 -7.36
C GLY A 69 -14.32 -1.28 -8.06
N LEU A 70 -13.57 -0.46 -8.80
CA LEU A 70 -14.08 0.67 -9.58
C LEU A 70 -14.36 0.32 -11.06
N ALA A 71 -14.31 -0.97 -11.43
CA ALA A 71 -14.54 -1.40 -12.81
C ALA A 71 -15.90 -0.89 -13.32
N GLY A 72 -15.90 -0.27 -14.51
CA GLY A 72 -17.08 0.34 -15.12
C GLY A 72 -17.54 1.67 -14.51
N LYS A 73 -16.99 2.09 -13.36
CA LYS A 73 -17.29 3.39 -12.72
C LYS A 73 -16.20 4.43 -12.96
N MET A 74 -14.95 3.98 -13.17
CA MET A 74 -13.80 4.86 -13.38
C MET A 74 -13.51 5.03 -14.88
N PRO A 75 -13.30 6.28 -15.36
CA PRO A 75 -12.87 6.53 -16.74
C PRO A 75 -11.58 5.79 -17.10
N LEU A 76 -11.52 5.24 -18.31
CA LEU A 76 -10.36 4.49 -18.79
C LEU A 76 -9.08 5.35 -18.81
N THR A 77 -9.20 6.63 -19.17
CA THR A 77 -8.08 7.59 -19.18
C THR A 77 -7.43 7.74 -17.81
N LYS A 78 -8.23 7.82 -16.74
CA LYS A 78 -7.72 7.89 -15.36
C LYS A 78 -7.02 6.60 -14.95
N SER A 79 -7.58 5.45 -15.35
CA SER A 79 -7.01 4.14 -15.04
C SER A 79 -5.65 3.95 -15.73
N ILE A 80 -5.54 4.31 -17.01
CA ILE A 80 -4.27 4.29 -17.75
C ILE A 80 -3.26 5.23 -17.10
N GLY A 81 -3.64 6.46 -16.78
CA GLY A 81 -2.76 7.41 -16.12
C GLY A 81 -2.20 6.89 -14.79
N LEU A 82 -3.05 6.25 -13.98
CA LEU A 82 -2.64 5.64 -12.72
C LEU A 82 -1.64 4.50 -12.93
N VAL A 83 -1.92 3.58 -13.87
CA VAL A 83 -1.02 2.47 -14.20
C VAL A 83 0.32 2.99 -14.74
N CYS A 84 0.29 4.00 -15.62
CA CYS A 84 1.50 4.66 -16.11
C CYS A 84 2.34 5.25 -14.98
N GLY A 85 1.71 5.95 -14.02
CA GLY A 85 2.40 6.47 -12.84
C GLY A 85 3.09 5.39 -12.01
N ILE A 86 2.42 4.26 -11.78
CA ILE A 86 3.02 3.12 -11.08
C ILE A 86 4.19 2.54 -11.87
N LEU A 87 4.04 2.36 -13.19
CA LEU A 87 5.13 1.87 -14.05
C LEU A 87 6.34 2.80 -14.03
N LEU A 88 6.15 4.12 -13.97
CA LEU A 88 7.24 5.08 -13.83
C LEU A 88 7.96 4.95 -12.48
N ILE A 89 7.23 4.77 -11.38
CA ILE A 89 7.83 4.52 -10.05
C ILE A 89 8.68 3.24 -10.10
N LEU A 90 8.12 2.16 -10.66
CA LEU A 90 8.84 0.87 -10.77
C LEU A 90 10.05 0.96 -11.69
N TYR A 91 9.92 1.68 -12.81
CA TYR A 91 11.03 1.92 -13.72
C TYR A 91 12.16 2.68 -13.02
N SER A 92 11.83 3.73 -12.26
CA SER A 92 12.80 4.51 -11.48
C SER A 92 13.55 3.66 -10.45
N LEU A 93 12.88 2.71 -9.81
CA LEU A 93 13.51 1.79 -8.84
C LEU A 93 14.48 0.80 -9.50
N ARG A 94 14.28 0.50 -10.79
CA ARG A 94 15.10 -0.47 -11.55
C ARG A 94 16.20 0.19 -12.37
N SER A 95 16.10 1.49 -12.64
CA SER A 95 17.10 2.22 -13.42
C SER A 95 18.44 2.25 -12.66
N LYS A 96 19.51 1.79 -13.33
CA LYS A 96 20.88 1.90 -12.83
C LYS A 96 21.39 3.33 -12.91
#